data_AF-A0A7H1ALM8-F1
#
_entry.id   AF-A0A7H1ALM8-F1
#
_cell.length_a   1.000
_cell.length_b   1.000
_cell.length_c   1.000
_cell.angle_alpha   90.00
_cell.angle_beta   90.00
_cell.angle_gamma   90.00
#
_symmetry.space_group_name_H-M   'P 1'
#
loop_
_entity.id
_entity.type
_entity.pdbx_description
1 polymer ?
#
loop_
_entity_poly.entity_id
_entity_poly.type
_entity_poly.pdbx_seq_one_letter_code
_entity_poly.pdbx_strand_id
1 'polypeptide(L)'
;MTLKETLCQALDQLGADSGDYQFDDHSTIVMSFDDVGDIYLDPRDGEQVWLWGMIEEVSEQARSVLAEPLLAEVIRPVGHWDAGAMVLRADGRVGGMLHPEYVIEPSRLAEALQDFHECLARMQAIR
;
A
#
# COMPACT_ATOMS: atom_id res chain seq x y z
N MET A 1 8.14 -19.14 -5.74
CA MET A 1 7.71 -18.00 -6.57
C MET A 1 8.42 -16.79 -6.04
N THR A 2 8.99 -15.96 -6.91
CA THR A 2 9.60 -14.70 -6.47
C THR A 2 8.52 -13.66 -6.17
N LEU A 3 8.89 -12.59 -5.47
CA LEU A 3 7.99 -11.45 -5.24
C LEU A 3 7.52 -10.86 -6.57
N LYS A 4 8.44 -10.72 -7.54
CA LYS A 4 8.13 -10.27 -8.89
C LYS A 4 7.08 -11.15 -9.58
N GLU A 5 7.26 -12.46 -9.58
CA GLU A 5 6.29 -13.39 -10.18
C GLU A 5 4.91 -13.29 -9.52
N THR A 6 4.88 -13.15 -8.20
CA THR A 6 3.65 -13.00 -7.42
C THR A 6 2.94 -11.70 -7.76
N LEU A 7 3.69 -10.60 -7.83
CA LEU A 7 3.17 -9.29 -8.18
C LEU A 7 2.63 -9.22 -9.61
N CYS A 8 3.35 -9.76 -10.60
CA CYS A 8 2.85 -9.79 -11.99
C CYS A 8 1.50 -10.51 -12.07
N GLN A 9 1.39 -11.69 -11.46
CA GLN A 9 0.13 -12.44 -11.44
C GLN A 9 -0.98 -11.73 -10.67
N ALA A 10 -0.66 -11.04 -9.58
CA ALA A 10 -1.62 -10.24 -8.82
C ALA A 10 -2.15 -9.07 -9.66
N LEU A 11 -1.28 -8.36 -10.39
CA LEU A 11 -1.65 -7.27 -11.27
C LEU A 11 -2.50 -7.74 -12.46
N ASP A 12 -2.12 -8.87 -13.08
CA ASP A 12 -2.90 -9.47 -14.16
C ASP A 12 -4.32 -9.83 -13.69
N GLN A 13 -4.48 -10.30 -12.43
CA GLN A 13 -5.78 -10.57 -11.82
C GLN A 13 -6.61 -9.30 -11.57
N LEU A 14 -5.95 -8.19 -11.25
CA LEU A 14 -6.58 -6.87 -11.12
C LEU A 14 -6.88 -6.22 -12.48
N GLY A 15 -6.48 -6.85 -13.58
CA GLY A 15 -6.67 -6.35 -14.94
C GLY A 15 -5.66 -5.29 -15.37
N ALA A 16 -4.57 -5.11 -14.61
CA ALA A 16 -3.43 -4.29 -14.99
C ALA A 16 -2.50 -5.08 -15.92
N ASP A 17 -1.96 -4.42 -16.95
CA ASP A 17 -0.92 -5.03 -17.77
C ASP A 17 0.40 -5.02 -17.01
N SER A 18 0.80 -6.18 -16.47
CA SER A 18 2.06 -6.31 -15.72
C SER A 18 3.30 -6.00 -16.58
N GLY A 19 3.18 -5.99 -17.91
CA GLY A 19 4.23 -5.62 -18.86
C GLY A 19 4.58 -4.13 -18.86
N ASP A 20 3.70 -3.26 -18.35
CA ASP A 20 3.95 -1.82 -18.24
C ASP A 20 4.90 -1.46 -17.09
N TYR A 21 5.20 -2.42 -16.21
CA TYR A 21 5.98 -2.20 -15.01
C TYR A 21 7.37 -2.85 -15.07
N GLN A 22 8.38 -2.13 -14.60
CA GLN A 22 9.74 -2.67 -14.47
C GLN A 22 9.99 -3.12 -13.04
N PHE A 23 9.95 -4.44 -12.84
CA PHE A 23 10.24 -5.06 -11.55
C PHE A 23 11.65 -5.68 -11.55
N ASP A 24 12.44 -5.32 -10.55
CA ASP A 24 13.61 -6.10 -10.11
C ASP A 24 13.35 -6.65 -8.70
N ASP A 25 14.16 -7.61 -8.23
CA ASP A 25 13.92 -8.31 -6.97
C ASP A 25 14.42 -7.55 -5.72
N HIS A 26 15.00 -6.35 -5.88
CA HIS A 26 15.73 -5.66 -4.81
C HIS A 26 15.44 -4.17 -4.66
N SER A 27 14.80 -3.56 -5.64
CA SER A 27 14.44 -2.14 -5.66
C SER A 27 12.99 -1.97 -5.24
N THR A 28 12.69 -0.77 -4.77
CA THR A 28 11.31 -0.33 -4.59
C THR A 28 10.60 -0.34 -5.94
N ILE A 29 9.50 -1.05 -5.99
CA ILE A 29 8.59 -1.12 -7.12
C ILE A 29 7.57 0.02 -6.98
N VAL A 30 7.30 0.74 -8.07
CA VAL A 30 6.35 1.86 -8.08
C VAL A 30 5.19 1.54 -9.02
N MET A 31 3.97 1.63 -8.51
CA MET A 31 2.73 1.52 -9.26
C MET A 31 2.01 2.86 -9.22
N SER A 32 1.86 3.52 -10.36
CA SER A 32 1.24 4.85 -10.45
C SER A 32 -0.23 4.73 -10.81
N PHE A 33 -1.09 5.34 -9.99
CA PHE A 33 -2.54 5.39 -10.19
C PHE A 33 -2.99 6.85 -10.37
N ASP A 34 -3.95 7.08 -11.26
CA ASP A 34 -4.46 8.42 -11.57
C ASP A 34 -5.27 9.04 -10.41
N ASP A 35 -5.85 8.22 -9.55
CA ASP A 35 -6.76 8.64 -8.49
C ASP A 35 -6.09 8.76 -7.12
N VAL A 36 -5.27 7.77 -6.73
CA VAL A 36 -4.61 7.71 -5.42
C VAL A 36 -3.12 8.07 -5.45
N GLY A 37 -2.55 8.27 -6.64
CA GLY A 37 -1.12 8.51 -6.82
C GLY A 37 -0.29 7.23 -6.80
N ASP A 38 0.96 7.32 -6.35
CA ASP A 38 1.88 6.19 -6.37
C ASP A 38 1.70 5.26 -5.15
N ILE A 39 1.65 3.95 -5.42
CA ILE A 39 1.82 2.88 -4.44
C ILE A 39 3.21 2.28 -4.63
N TYR A 40 3.97 2.23 -3.54
CA TYR A 40 5.32 1.70 -3.50
C TYR A 40 5.32 0.34 -2.82
N LEU A 41 5.83 -0.68 -3.50
CA LEU A 41 6.09 -1.99 -2.95
C LEU A 41 7.61 -2.15 -2.74
N ASP A 42 8.01 -2.18 -1.49
CA ASP A 42 9.38 -1.96 -1.05
C ASP A 42 9.93 -3.20 -0.34
N PRO A 43 10.61 -4.11 -1.07
CA PRO A 43 11.27 -5.26 -0.46
C PRO A 43 12.44 -4.81 0.42
N ARG A 44 12.54 -5.39 1.62
CA ARG A 44 13.61 -5.16 2.59
C ARG A 44 14.37 -6.44 2.87
N ASP A 45 15.53 -6.30 3.50
CA ASP A 45 16.34 -7.44 3.93
C ASP A 45 15.52 -8.39 4.80
N GLY A 46 15.66 -9.70 4.57
CA GLY A 46 14.95 -10.73 5.34
C GLY A 46 13.52 -11.01 4.87
N GLU A 47 13.25 -10.91 3.57
CA GLU A 47 11.97 -11.27 2.91
C GLU A 47 10.76 -10.40 3.34
N GLN A 48 11.02 -9.29 4.03
CA GLN A 48 9.99 -8.34 4.41
C GLN A 48 9.59 -7.48 3.21
N VAL A 49 8.29 -7.28 3.00
CA VAL A 49 7.78 -6.42 1.93
C VAL A 49 6.89 -5.36 2.55
N TRP A 50 7.24 -4.11 2.32
CA TRP A 50 6.43 -2.97 2.74
C TRP A 50 5.59 -2.47 1.59
N LEU A 51 4.38 -2.03 1.92
CA LEU A 51 3.51 -1.31 1.00
C LEU A 51 3.35 0.11 1.53
N TRP A 52 3.57 1.11 0.68
CA TRP A 52 3.46 2.51 1.02
C TRP A 52 2.65 3.28 -0.01
N GLY A 53 1.99 4.33 0.46
CA GLY A 53 1.39 5.38 -0.35
C GLY A 53 1.64 6.73 0.32
N MET A 54 1.21 7.80 -0.35
CA MET A 54 1.35 9.17 0.16
C MET A 54 -0.03 9.76 0.45
N ILE A 55 -0.17 10.42 1.59
CA ILE A 55 -1.27 11.35 1.81
C ILE A 55 -0.77 12.78 1.62
N GLU A 56 -1.64 13.64 1.07
CA GLU A 56 -1.32 15.06 0.89
C GLU A 56 -1.07 15.75 2.23
N GLU A 57 -0.26 16.80 2.20
CA GLU A 57 0.03 17.57 3.41
C GLU A 57 -1.24 18.27 3.93
N VAL A 58 -1.66 17.89 5.12
CA VAL A 58 -2.79 18.52 5.80
C VAL A 58 -2.33 19.83 6.43
N SER A 59 -2.98 20.93 6.05
CA SER A 59 -2.74 22.26 6.64
C SER A 59 -2.89 22.23 8.16
N GLU A 60 -2.08 23.02 8.89
CA GLU A 60 -2.10 23.00 10.36
C GLU A 60 -3.48 23.26 10.96
N GLN A 61 -4.30 24.07 10.29
CA GLN A 61 -5.66 24.39 10.71
C GLN A 61 -6.61 23.19 10.57
N ALA A 62 -6.44 22.37 9.52
CA ALA A 62 -7.26 21.18 9.29
C ALA A 62 -6.81 19.97 10.15
N ARG A 63 -5.55 19.93 10.60
CA ARG A 63 -5.00 18.79 11.37
C ARG A 63 -5.85 18.40 12.58
N SER A 64 -6.35 19.37 13.33
CA SER A 64 -7.16 19.09 14.54
C SER A 64 -8.51 18.43 14.23
N VAL A 65 -9.09 18.73 13.07
CA VAL A 65 -10.41 18.21 12.64
C VAL A 65 -10.25 16.86 11.95
N LEU A 66 -9.19 16.69 11.16
CA LEU A 66 -8.97 15.49 10.37
C LEU A 66 -8.21 14.38 11.14
N ALA A 67 -7.67 14.67 12.33
CA ALA A 67 -6.89 13.70 13.11
C ALA A 67 -7.67 12.43 13.46
N GLU A 68 -8.90 12.56 13.97
CA GLU A 68 -9.74 11.42 14.34
C GLU A 68 -10.10 10.53 13.14
N PRO A 69 -10.67 11.07 12.02
CA PRO A 69 -11.00 10.23 10.87
C PRO A 69 -9.76 9.62 10.20
N LEU A 70 -8.62 10.33 10.14
CA LEU A 70 -7.37 9.75 9.63
C LEU A 70 -6.86 8.63 10.54
N LEU A 71 -6.88 8.83 11.85
CA LEU A 71 -6.47 7.80 12.80
C LEU A 71 -7.35 6.56 12.68
N ALA A 72 -8.67 6.73 12.51
CA ALA A 72 -9.61 5.63 12.34
C ALA A 72 -9.29 4.75 11.12
N GLU A 73 -8.90 5.33 9.98
CA GLU A 73 -8.46 4.56 8.81
C GLU A 73 -7.11 3.88 9.06
N VAL A 74 -6.14 4.57 9.69
CA VAL A 74 -4.80 4.02 9.97
C VAL A 74 -4.87 2.81 10.92
N ILE A 75 -5.71 2.87 11.96
CA ILE A 75 -5.85 1.79 12.94
C ILE A 75 -6.90 0.74 12.56
N ARG A 76 -7.55 0.88 11.39
CA ARG A 76 -8.53 -0.11 10.91
C ARG A 76 -7.84 -1.48 10.84
N PRO A 77 -8.40 -2.52 11.46
CA PRO A 77 -7.79 -3.84 11.43
C PRO A 77 -7.89 -4.44 10.03
N VAL A 78 -6.76 -4.86 9.47
CA VAL A 78 -6.73 -5.54 8.17
C VAL A 78 -5.73 -6.69 8.19
N GLY A 79 -6.16 -7.87 7.73
CA GLY A 79 -5.40 -9.12 7.87
C GLY A 79 -4.12 -9.20 7.05
N HIS A 80 -3.96 -8.35 6.04
CA HIS A 80 -2.75 -8.31 5.23
C HIS A 80 -1.59 -7.53 5.86
N TRP A 81 -1.83 -6.78 6.95
CA TRP A 81 -0.77 -6.11 7.68
C TRP A 81 -0.18 -7.03 8.74
N ASP A 82 1.14 -7.17 8.77
CA ASP A 82 1.83 -7.97 9.79
C ASP A 82 1.58 -7.45 11.22
N ALA A 83 1.56 -6.12 11.39
CA ALA A 83 1.23 -5.49 12.67
C ALA A 83 -0.29 -5.38 12.94
N GLY A 84 -1.14 -5.86 12.02
CA GLY A 84 -2.60 -5.79 12.08
C GLY A 84 -3.23 -4.44 11.67
N ALA A 85 -2.43 -3.39 11.47
CA ALA A 85 -2.87 -2.08 11.00
C ALA A 85 -1.74 -1.34 10.26
N MET A 86 -2.07 -0.18 9.68
CA MET A 86 -1.08 0.68 9.02
C MET A 86 -0.32 1.55 10.02
N VAL A 87 0.79 2.12 9.54
CA VAL A 87 1.53 3.20 10.19
C VAL A 87 1.42 4.46 9.34
N LEU A 88 1.30 5.60 9.99
CA LEU A 88 1.42 6.92 9.38
C LEU A 88 2.72 7.58 9.84
N ARG A 89 3.52 8.04 8.88
CA ARG A 89 4.79 8.71 9.13
C ARG A 89 4.65 10.23 9.03
N ALA A 90 5.54 10.94 9.70
CA ALA A 90 5.57 12.40 9.71
C ALA A 90 5.85 13.02 8.32
N ASP A 91 6.41 12.24 7.39
CA ASP A 91 6.67 12.63 5.99
C ASP A 91 5.45 12.40 5.07
N GLY A 92 4.29 12.03 5.63
CA GLY A 92 3.06 11.79 4.87
C GLY A 92 2.95 10.40 4.26
N ARG A 93 3.93 9.52 4.48
CA ARG A 93 3.81 8.11 4.06
C ARG A 93 2.84 7.36 4.96
N VAL A 94 1.93 6.61 4.35
CA VAL A 94 1.02 5.68 5.04
C VAL A 94 1.17 4.29 4.43
N GLY A 95 1.08 3.25 5.25
CA GLY A 95 1.22 1.87 4.79
C GLY A 95 1.69 0.94 5.89
N GLY A 96 2.32 -0.18 5.52
CA GLY A 96 2.73 -1.18 6.50
C GLY A 96 3.50 -2.32 5.89
N MET A 97 4.02 -3.19 6.76
CA MET A 97 4.63 -4.45 6.33
C MET A 97 3.52 -5.44 5.99
N LEU A 98 3.59 -6.04 4.81
CA LEU A 98 2.69 -7.10 4.40
C LEU A 98 2.99 -8.37 5.21
N HIS A 99 1.93 -9.05 5.63
CA HIS A 99 2.05 -10.38 6.23
C HIS A 99 2.64 -11.36 5.18
N PRO A 100 3.60 -12.23 5.54
CA PRO A 100 4.32 -13.06 4.57
C PRO A 100 3.43 -13.93 3.66
N GLU A 101 2.29 -14.41 4.17
CA GLU A 101 1.33 -15.19 3.38
C GLU A 101 0.72 -14.41 2.20
N TYR A 102 0.65 -13.08 2.30
CA TYR A 102 0.16 -12.22 1.22
C TYR A 102 1.21 -11.96 0.16
N VAL A 103 2.50 -12.14 0.48
CA VAL A 103 3.63 -11.88 -0.44
C VAL A 103 3.90 -13.07 -1.37
N ILE A 104 3.50 -14.28 -0.97
CA ILE A 104 3.76 -15.53 -1.70
C ILE A 104 2.57 -16.05 -2.51
N GLU A 105 1.37 -15.49 -2.30
CA GLU A 105 0.12 -15.93 -2.91
C GLU A 105 -0.48 -14.79 -3.76
N PRO A 106 -0.56 -14.92 -5.10
CA PRO A 106 -0.94 -13.82 -5.98
C PRO A 106 -2.34 -13.28 -5.71
N SER A 107 -3.31 -14.15 -5.41
CA SER A 107 -4.68 -13.71 -5.14
C SER A 107 -4.78 -12.91 -3.84
N ARG A 108 -3.96 -13.25 -2.84
CA ARG A 108 -3.88 -12.50 -1.59
C ARG A 108 -3.17 -11.17 -1.80
N LEU A 109 -2.08 -11.15 -2.56
CA LEU A 109 -1.40 -9.90 -2.89
C LEU A 109 -2.34 -8.95 -3.64
N ALA A 110 -3.13 -9.45 -4.59
CA ALA A 110 -4.13 -8.67 -5.30
C ALA A 110 -5.18 -8.08 -4.34
N GLU A 111 -5.68 -8.88 -3.39
CA GLU A 111 -6.61 -8.41 -2.34
C GLU A 111 -5.98 -7.30 -1.48
N ALA A 112 -4.71 -7.45 -1.08
CA ALA A 112 -4.00 -6.45 -0.28
C ALA A 112 -3.79 -5.15 -1.05
N LEU A 113 -3.39 -5.23 -2.33
CA LEU A 113 -3.21 -4.06 -3.19
C LEU A 113 -4.53 -3.32 -3.41
N GLN A 114 -5.62 -4.05 -3.65
CA GLN A 114 -6.95 -3.47 -3.83
C GLN A 114 -7.47 -2.79 -2.56
N ASP A 115 -7.43 -3.46 -1.40
CA ASP A 115 -7.88 -2.83 -0.14
C ASP A 115 -6.99 -1.63 0.23
N PHE A 116 -5.68 -1.68 -0.03
CA PHE A 116 -4.79 -0.56 0.20
C PHE A 116 -5.09 0.63 -0.72
N HIS A 117 -5.33 0.38 -2.02
CA HIS A 117 -5.78 1.41 -2.97
C HIS A 117 -7.07 2.08 -2.49
N GLU A 118 -8.08 1.30 -2.13
CA GLU A 118 -9.36 1.82 -1.61
C GLU A 118 -9.16 2.60 -0.29
N CYS A 119 -8.23 2.16 0.54
CA CYS A 119 -7.87 2.85 1.78
C CYS A 119 -7.25 4.22 1.50
N LEU A 120 -6.32 4.32 0.55
CA LEU A 120 -5.75 5.60 0.13
C LEU A 120 -6.82 6.54 -0.41
N ALA A 121 -7.73 6.03 -1.25
CA ALA A 121 -8.84 6.80 -1.78
C ALA A 121 -9.74 7.36 -0.66
N ARG A 122 -10.08 6.55 0.35
CA ARG A 122 -10.84 7.01 1.52
C ARG A 122 -10.07 8.06 2.31
N MET A 123 -8.78 7.84 2.55
CA MET A 123 -7.94 8.80 3.28
C MET A 123 -7.82 10.15 2.56
N GLN A 124 -7.70 10.15 1.24
CA GLN A 124 -7.63 11.37 0.43
C GLN A 124 -8.98 12.10 0.29
N ALA A 125 -10.09 11.40 0.52
CA ALA A 125 -11.42 11.98 0.60
C ALA A 125 -11.67 12.69 1.95
N ILE A 126 -10.85 12.44 2.97
CA ILE A 126 -10.87 13.17 4.24
C ILE A 126 -10.20 14.53 3.99
N ARG A 127 -11.00 15.55 3.67
CA ARG A 127 -10.58 16.93 3.39
C ARG A 127 -11.33 17.93 4.26
#